data_AF-U2AZB2-F1
#
_entry.id   AF-U2AZB2-F1
#
_cell.length_a   1.000
_cell.length_b   1.000
_cell.length_c   1.000
_cell.angle_alpha   90.00
_cell.angle_beta   90.00
_cell.angle_gamma   90.00
#
_symmetry.space_group_name_H-M   'P 1'
#
loop_
_entity.id
_entity.type
_entity.pdbx_description
1 polymer ?
#
loop_
_entity_poly.entity_id
_entity_poly.type
_entity_poly.pdbx_seq_one_letter_code
_entity_poly.pdbx_strand_id
1 'polypeptide(L)'
;MNTLTFKNNLDFHQYQMLMKFLTHMKIEVAEPQGYDFYYELSLEELEELKCSDEEIEKGETISSEDLFKELRGEYTTNKMD
;
A
#
# COMPACT_ATOMS: atom_id res chain seq x y z
N MET A 1 28.08 -7.92 -2.94
CA MET A 1 26.99 -6.93 -3.02
C MET A 1 27.07 -6.27 -4.38
N ASN A 2 26.06 -6.45 -5.23
CA ASN A 2 26.01 -5.78 -6.52
C ASN A 2 25.26 -4.46 -6.31
N THR A 3 25.89 -3.34 -6.70
CA THR A 3 25.34 -1.99 -6.46
C THR A 3 25.06 -1.33 -7.80
N LEU A 4 23.83 -0.82 -7.98
CA LEU A 4 23.43 -0.05 -9.15
C LEU A 4 23.43 1.44 -8.78
N THR A 5 24.34 2.22 -9.37
CA THR A 5 24.45 3.64 -9.09
C THR A 5 23.55 4.44 -10.04
N PHE A 6 22.64 5.24 -9.50
CA PHE A 6 21.81 6.13 -10.31
C PHE A 6 22.55 7.44 -10.61
N LYS A 7 22.45 7.91 -11.86
CA LYS A 7 23.02 9.21 -12.27
C LYS A 7 22.24 10.40 -11.70
N ASN A 8 20.93 10.22 -11.50
CA ASN A 8 20.01 11.19 -10.92
C ASN A 8 19.09 10.46 -9.93
N ASN A 9 18.44 11.20 -9.02
CA ASN A 9 17.37 10.64 -8.20
C ASN A 9 16.23 10.16 -9.11
N LEU A 10 15.73 8.95 -8.86
CA LEU A 10 14.56 8.43 -9.56
C LEU A 10 13.30 9.06 -8.96
N ASP A 11 12.41 9.54 -9.82
CA ASP A 11 11.04 9.80 -9.39
C ASP A 11 10.29 8.47 -9.17
N PHE A 12 9.10 8.55 -8.55
CA PHE A 12 8.31 7.37 -8.21
C PHE A 12 7.96 6.50 -9.43
N HIS A 13 7.62 7.13 -10.56
CA HIS A 13 7.26 6.40 -11.78
C HIS A 13 8.47 5.69 -12.38
N GLN A 14 9.62 6.36 -12.43
CA GLN A 14 10.89 5.78 -12.88
C GLN A 14 11.33 4.62 -11.98
N TYR A 15 11.15 4.76 -10.66
CA TYR A 15 11.39 3.69 -9.70
C TYR A 15 10.51 2.46 -10.00
N GLN A 16 9.21 2.65 -10.18
CA GLN A 16 8.29 1.54 -10.48
C GLN A 16 8.64 0.83 -11.80
N MET A 17 8.99 1.59 -12.84
CA MET A 17 9.46 1.01 -14.11
C MET A 17 10.72 0.18 -13.94
N LEU A 18 11.68 0.68 -13.17
CA LEU A 18 12.93 -0.02 -12.89
C LEU A 18 12.68 -1.32 -12.11
N MET A 19 11.86 -1.27 -11.05
CA MET A 19 11.52 -2.45 -10.27
C MET A 19 10.87 -3.54 -11.15
N LYS A 20 9.89 -3.17 -11.98
CA LYS A 20 9.26 -4.10 -12.94
C LYS A 20 10.28 -4.72 -13.90
N PHE A 21 11.22 -3.92 -14.40
CA PHE A 21 12.27 -4.39 -15.31
C PHE A 21 13.22 -5.38 -14.60
N LEU A 22 13.65 -5.09 -13.38
CA LEU A 22 14.50 -5.97 -12.58
C LEU A 22 13.78 -7.29 -12.25
N THR A 23 12.50 -7.23 -11.86
CA THR A 23 11.67 -8.41 -11.64
C THR A 23 11.53 -9.25 -12.91
N HIS A 24 11.34 -8.63 -14.07
CA HIS A 24 11.28 -9.34 -15.36
C HIS A 24 12.57 -10.09 -15.67
N MET A 25 13.72 -9.54 -15.30
CA MET A 25 15.03 -10.19 -15.41
C MET A 25 15.30 -11.22 -14.30
N LYS A 26 14.33 -11.49 -13.43
CA LYS A 26 14.45 -12.36 -12.24
C LYS A 26 15.53 -11.90 -11.26
N ILE A 27 15.74 -10.59 -11.17
CA ILE A 27 16.62 -9.99 -10.17
C ILE A 27 15.78 -9.63 -8.95
N GLU A 28 16.11 -10.27 -7.83
CA GLU A 28 15.58 -9.89 -6.52
C GLU A 28 16.32 -8.67 -5.99
N VAL A 29 15.57 -7.60 -5.73
CA VAL A 29 16.09 -6.40 -5.06
C VAL A 29 15.84 -6.59 -3.58
N ALA A 30 16.89 -6.84 -2.82
CA ALA A 30 16.78 -6.88 -1.37
C ALA A 30 16.46 -5.47 -0.85
N GLU A 31 15.41 -5.36 -0.05
CA GLU A 31 15.16 -4.11 0.68
C GLU A 31 16.35 -3.83 1.61
N PRO A 32 16.77 -2.56 1.75
CA PRO A 32 17.84 -2.21 2.66
C PRO A 32 17.49 -2.72 4.06
N GLN A 33 18.42 -3.45 4.69
CA GLN A 33 18.29 -3.82 6.10
C GLN A 33 18.05 -2.54 6.92
N GLY A 34 16.85 -2.40 7.49
CA GLY A 34 16.44 -1.24 8.28
C GLY A 34 15.60 -0.18 7.55
N TYR A 35 15.21 -0.39 6.28
CA TYR A 35 14.15 0.40 5.66
C TYR A 35 12.80 -0.24 5.99
N ASP A 36 12.16 0.25 7.04
CA ASP A 36 10.76 -0.07 7.31
C ASP A 36 9.90 0.78 6.38
N PHE A 37 9.22 0.18 5.40
CA PHE A 37 8.31 0.91 4.51
C PHE A 37 7.19 1.64 5.29
N TYR A 38 6.88 1.17 6.49
CA TYR A 38 5.86 1.70 7.39
C TYR A 38 6.45 2.56 8.51
N TYR A 39 7.64 3.14 8.33
CA TYR A 39 8.32 3.95 9.36
C TYR A 39 7.51 5.14 9.88
N GLU A 40 6.50 5.60 9.13
CA GLU A 40 5.59 6.67 9.53
C GLU A 40 4.38 6.18 10.34
N LEU A 41 4.11 4.87 10.33
CA LEU A 41 3.01 4.27 11.07
C LEU A 41 3.38 4.01 12.52
N SER A 42 2.43 4.25 13.41
CA SER A 42 2.44 3.78 14.77
C SER A 42 2.24 2.26 14.85
N LEU A 43 2.54 1.68 16.02
CA LEU A 43 2.29 0.25 16.26
C LEU A 43 0.80 -0.13 16.14
N GLU A 44 -0.09 0.79 16.51
CA GLU A 44 -1.54 0.61 16.43
C GLU A 44 -1.98 0.55 14.95
N GLU A 45 -1.56 1.51 14.14
CA GLU A 45 -1.83 1.52 12.69
C GLU A 45 -1.28 0.28 11.99
N LEU A 46 -0.13 -0.23 12.44
CA LEU A 46 0.48 -1.44 11.89
C LEU A 46 -0.27 -2.72 12.29
N GLU A 47 -0.92 -2.72 13.45
CA GLU A 47 -1.80 -3.81 13.90
C GLU A 47 -3.15 -3.78 13.16
N GLU A 48 -3.72 -2.60 12.94
CA GLU A 48 -4.91 -2.42 12.10
C GLU A 48 -4.67 -2.92 10.67
N LEU A 49 -3.51 -2.61 10.09
CA LEU A 49 -3.15 -3.07 8.76
C LEU A 49 -3.10 -4.61 8.66
N LYS A 50 -2.54 -5.26 9.68
CA LYS A 50 -2.53 -6.73 9.76
C LYS A 50 -3.92 -7.33 9.89
N CYS A 51 -4.78 -6.72 10.72
CA CYS A 51 -6.17 -7.14 10.83
C CYS A 51 -6.89 -7.04 9.48
N SER A 52 -6.70 -5.93 8.76
CA SER A 52 -7.26 -5.74 7.41
C SER A 52 -6.76 -6.80 6.43
N ASP A 53 -5.48 -7.16 6.46
CA ASP A 53 -4.93 -8.21 5.59
C ASP A 53 -5.58 -9.57 5.88
N GLU A 54 -5.79 -9.92 7.15
CA GLU A 54 -6.49 -11.16 7.53
C GLU A 54 -7.95 -11.19 7.08
N GLU A 55 -8.67 -10.07 7.18
CA GLU A 55 -10.05 -9.94 6.71
C GLU A 55 -10.13 -10.13 5.19
N ILE A 56 -9.17 -9.57 4.44
CA ILE A 56 -9.06 -9.76 2.99
C ILE A 56 -8.85 -11.25 2.66
N GLU A 57 -7.95 -11.94 3.37
CA GLU A 57 -7.70 -13.37 3.16
C GLU A 57 -8.93 -14.23 3.45
N LYS A 58 -9.74 -13.86 4.46
CA LYS A 58 -11.00 -14.53 4.79
C LYS A 58 -12.15 -14.18 3.84
N GLY A 59 -11.94 -13.22 2.94
CA GLY A 59 -12.98 -12.70 2.05
C GLY A 59 -14.01 -11.82 2.77
N GLU A 60 -13.69 -11.33 3.96
CA GLU A 60 -14.49 -10.42 4.79
C GLU A 60 -14.38 -8.98 4.27
N THR A 61 -14.63 -8.81 2.96
CA THR A 61 -14.51 -7.52 2.27
C THR A 61 -15.87 -7.08 1.76
N ILE A 62 -16.10 -5.77 1.70
CA ILE A 62 -17.28 -5.19 1.08
C ILE A 62 -16.95 -4.66 -0.31
N SER A 63 -17.94 -4.63 -1.20
CA SER A 63 -17.74 -4.01 -2.50
C SER A 63 -17.65 -2.49 -2.33
N SER A 64 -16.83 -1.85 -3.18
CA SER A 64 -16.74 -0.39 -3.19
C SER A 64 -18.10 0.28 -3.46
N GLU A 65 -18.96 -0.34 -4.27
CA GLU A 65 -20.31 0.13 -4.56
C GLU A 65 -21.18 0.18 -3.28
N ASP A 66 -21.11 -0.87 -2.46
CA ASP A 66 -21.85 -0.97 -1.20
C ASP A 66 -21.31 0.03 -0.17
N LEU A 67 -19.99 0.17 -0.06
CA LEU A 67 -19.34 1.18 0.78
C LEU A 67 -19.81 2.60 0.42
N PHE A 68 -19.79 2.95 -0.87
CA PHE A 68 -20.24 4.28 -1.30
C PHE A 68 -21.74 4.49 -1.14
N LYS A 69 -22.54 3.43 -1.18
CA LYS A 69 -23.98 3.50 -0.93
C LYS A 69 -24.27 3.79 0.54
N GLU A 70 -23.58 3.12 1.46
CA GLU A 70 -23.68 3.33 2.90
C GLU A 70 -23.23 4.74 3.29
N LEU A 71 -22.04 5.17 2.85
CA LEU A 71 -21.51 6.51 3.13
C LEU A 71 -22.47 7.62 2.65
N ARG A 72 -23.02 7.47 1.43
CA ARG A 72 -24.01 8.43 0.93
C ARG A 72 -25.26 8.49 1.81
N GLY A 73 -25.70 7.35 2.37
CA GLY A 73 -26.79 7.29 3.34
C GLY A 73 -26.49 8.15 4.57
N GLU A 74 -25.35 7.92 5.21
CA GLU A 74 -24.94 8.64 6.44
C GLU A 74 -24.75 10.15 6.23
N TYR A 75 -24.17 10.56 5.10
CA TYR A 75 -24.00 11.98 4.78
C TYR A 75 -25.30 12.70 4.42
N THR A 76 -26.35 11.97 4.01
CA THR A 76 -27.66 12.55 3.72
C THR A 76 -28.55 12.67 4.96
N THR A 77 -28.43 11.75 5.93
CA THR A 77 -29.16 11.83 7.21
C THR A 77 -28.61 12.92 8.13
N ASN A 78 -27.29 13.12 8.16
CA ASN A 78 -26.65 14.17 8.97
C ASN A 78 -26.91 15.63 8.48
N LYS A 79 -27.60 15.83 7.35
CA LYS A 79 -27.97 17.16 6.83
C LYS A 79 -29.41 17.57 7.13
N MET A 80 -30.16 16.75 7.88
CA MET A 80 -31.55 17.03 8.26
C MET A 80 -31.75 17.42 9.73
N ASP A 81 -30.67 17.62 10.50
CA ASP A 81 -30.70 18.21 11.85
C ASP A 81 -30.11 19.62 11.88
#